data_AF-A0A831XH49-F1
#
_entry.id   AF-A0A831XH49-F1
#
_cell.length_a   1.000
_cell.length_b   1.000
_cell.length_c   1.000
_cell.angle_alpha   90.00
_cell.angle_beta   90.00
_cell.angle_gamma   90.00
#
_symmetry.space_group_name_H-M   'P 1'
#
loop_
_entity.id
_entity.type
_entity.pdbx_description
1 polymer ?
#
loop_
_entity_poly.entity_id
_entity_poly.type
_entity_poly.pdbx_seq_one_letter_code
_entity_poly.pdbx_strand_id
1 'polypeptide(L)'
;LSEDLALSLLREILKEAEPRGVFVRLDMEDSPRVEATLRVYKALREEGFSRVGIVLQSYLYRTEKDLLDLLPYRPNLRLVKGAYREPKEVAFQDKRLIDAEYLHLGKLALREGLYVAFATHDPRLIAEVKRYTEALGIPREGFEFQLLYGVRPEAQKSLAREGYTVRAYVPYGRDWYPYLTRRIAERPENLFLVLRSLLGG
;
A
#
# COMPACT_ATOMS: atom_id res chain seq x y z
N LEU A 1 21.27 -7.09 -6.62
CA LEU A 1 20.43 -8.29 -6.78
C LEU A 1 19.96 -8.35 -8.23
N SER A 2 19.98 -9.51 -8.87
CA SER A 2 19.54 -9.65 -10.26
C SER A 2 18.00 -9.64 -10.34
N GLU A 3 17.44 -8.92 -11.31
CA GLU A 3 15.99 -8.92 -11.58
C GLU A 3 15.48 -10.33 -11.93
N ASP A 4 16.26 -11.09 -12.71
CA ASP A 4 15.93 -12.47 -13.07
C ASP A 4 15.84 -13.38 -11.85
N LEU A 5 16.78 -13.20 -10.90
CA LEU A 5 16.78 -13.96 -9.65
C LEU A 5 15.58 -13.59 -8.77
N ALA A 6 15.22 -12.30 -8.71
CA ALA A 6 14.05 -11.87 -7.96
C ALA A 6 12.76 -12.46 -8.56
N LEU A 7 12.63 -12.42 -9.90
CA LEU A 7 11.50 -13.01 -10.60
C LEU A 7 11.42 -14.53 -10.39
N SER A 8 12.54 -15.25 -10.50
CA SER A 8 12.55 -16.71 -10.32
C SER A 8 12.10 -17.12 -8.92
N LEU A 9 12.61 -16.46 -7.88
CA LEU A 9 12.25 -16.76 -6.50
C LEU A 9 10.80 -16.36 -6.18
N LEU A 10 10.33 -15.22 -6.69
CA LEU A 10 8.93 -14.82 -6.53
C LEU A 10 7.97 -15.78 -7.23
N ARG A 11 8.35 -16.31 -8.39
CA ARG A 11 7.58 -17.35 -9.09
C ARG A 11 7.46 -18.62 -8.25
N GLU A 12 8.54 -19.07 -7.62
CA GLU A 12 8.50 -20.22 -6.70
C GLU A 12 7.56 -19.99 -5.52
N ILE A 13 7.60 -18.80 -4.91
CA ILE A 13 6.67 -18.42 -3.84
C ILE A 13 5.22 -18.46 -4.33
N LEU A 14 4.94 -17.92 -5.53
CA LEU A 14 3.58 -17.87 -6.06
C LEU A 14 3.03 -19.23 -6.47
N LYS A 15 3.87 -20.14 -6.96
CA LYS A 15 3.49 -21.55 -7.21
C LYS A 15 2.97 -22.24 -5.96
N GLU A 16 3.53 -21.91 -4.79
CA GLU A 16 3.03 -22.43 -3.52
C GLU A 16 1.83 -21.64 -2.96
N ALA A 17 1.85 -20.32 -3.09
CA ALA A 17 0.85 -19.44 -2.50
C ALA A 17 -0.52 -19.55 -3.20
N GLU A 18 -0.54 -19.56 -4.54
CA GLU A 18 -1.76 -19.46 -5.33
C GLU A 18 -2.78 -20.60 -5.10
N PRO A 19 -2.39 -21.89 -5.18
CA PRO A 19 -3.32 -23.00 -4.94
C PRO A 19 -3.82 -23.07 -3.50
N ARG A 20 -3.12 -22.42 -2.55
CA ARG A 20 -3.48 -22.38 -1.12
C ARG A 20 -4.30 -21.16 -0.74
N GLY A 21 -4.65 -20.33 -1.72
CA GLY A 21 -5.42 -19.11 -1.48
C GLY A 21 -4.63 -17.99 -0.80
N VAL A 22 -3.30 -18.08 -0.73
CA VAL A 22 -2.45 -17.08 -0.08
C VAL A 22 -2.17 -15.95 -1.08
N PHE A 23 -2.46 -14.72 -0.67
CA PHE A 23 -2.18 -13.53 -1.48
C PHE A 23 -0.80 -12.96 -1.17
N VAL A 24 -0.02 -12.65 -2.21
CA VAL A 24 1.32 -12.07 -2.09
C VAL A 24 1.29 -10.60 -2.54
N ARG A 25 1.77 -9.70 -1.68
CA ARG A 25 1.93 -8.28 -2.02
C ARG A 25 3.40 -8.00 -2.32
N LEU A 26 3.69 -7.43 -3.48
CA LEU A 26 4.99 -6.83 -3.77
C LEU A 26 5.02 -5.43 -3.17
N ASP A 27 5.63 -5.29 -1.99
CA ASP A 27 5.83 -3.99 -1.35
C ASP A 27 6.75 -3.12 -2.21
N MET A 28 6.41 -1.84 -2.36
CA MET A 28 7.18 -0.91 -3.20
C MET A 28 8.28 -0.24 -2.37
N GLU A 29 9.51 -0.40 -2.82
CA GLU A 29 10.70 0.21 -2.22
C GLU A 29 10.88 1.68 -2.70
N ASP A 30 12.11 2.20 -2.68
CA ASP A 30 12.47 3.54 -3.15
C ASP A 30 12.42 3.66 -4.69
N SER A 31 12.40 4.89 -5.18
CA SER A 31 12.16 5.24 -6.58
C SER A 31 13.04 4.52 -7.62
N PRO A 32 14.34 4.21 -7.38
CA PRO A 32 15.15 3.48 -8.35
C PRO A 32 14.69 2.04 -8.61
N ARG A 33 13.90 1.46 -7.71
CA ARG A 33 13.43 0.06 -7.80
C ARG A 33 12.04 -0.08 -8.43
N VAL A 34 11.29 1.02 -8.52
CA VAL A 34 9.89 1.02 -9.00
C VAL A 34 9.74 0.32 -10.35
N GLU A 35 10.57 0.68 -11.32
CA GLU A 35 10.52 0.09 -12.68
C GLU A 35 10.70 -1.44 -12.66
N ALA A 36 11.71 -1.92 -11.94
CA ALA A 36 11.99 -3.36 -11.85
C ALA A 36 10.85 -4.09 -11.14
N THR A 37 10.31 -3.53 -10.05
CA THR A 37 9.14 -4.10 -9.34
C THR A 37 7.92 -4.18 -10.25
N LEU A 38 7.64 -3.14 -11.06
CA LEU A 38 6.53 -3.14 -11.99
C LEU A 38 6.72 -4.13 -13.15
N ARG A 39 7.95 -4.28 -13.68
CA ARG A 39 8.26 -5.31 -14.68
C ARG A 39 8.06 -6.72 -14.13
N VAL A 40 8.58 -7.00 -12.95
CA VAL A 40 8.39 -8.29 -12.25
C VAL A 40 6.91 -8.58 -12.05
N TYR A 41 6.13 -7.60 -11.60
CA TYR A 41 4.68 -7.75 -11.48
C TYR A 41 4.01 -8.11 -12.80
N LYS A 42 4.28 -7.35 -13.87
CA LYS A 42 3.70 -7.57 -15.20
C LYS A 42 4.04 -8.95 -15.73
N ALA A 43 5.31 -9.38 -15.62
CA ALA A 43 5.75 -10.71 -16.02
C ALA A 43 4.98 -11.83 -15.28
N LEU A 44 4.84 -11.72 -13.95
CA LEU A 44 4.07 -12.69 -13.17
C LEU A 44 2.59 -12.73 -13.58
N ARG A 45 2.00 -11.57 -13.91
CA ARG A 45 0.61 -11.51 -14.41
C ARG A 45 0.45 -12.13 -15.79
N GLU A 46 1.42 -11.92 -16.68
CA GLU A 46 1.46 -12.51 -18.02
C GLU A 46 1.67 -14.03 -18.00
N GLU A 47 2.35 -14.55 -16.97
CA GLU A 47 2.46 -15.99 -16.69
C GLU A 47 1.18 -16.61 -16.12
N GLY A 48 0.16 -15.81 -15.81
CA GLY A 48 -1.15 -16.26 -15.34
C GLY A 48 -1.35 -16.23 -13.83
N PHE A 49 -0.39 -15.75 -13.04
CA PHE A 49 -0.58 -15.59 -11.60
C PHE A 49 -1.59 -14.48 -11.32
N SER A 50 -2.55 -14.76 -10.43
CA SER A 50 -3.64 -13.84 -10.07
C SER A 50 -3.60 -13.42 -8.59
N ARG A 51 -2.95 -14.22 -7.72
CA ARG A 51 -2.83 -13.95 -6.28
C ARG A 51 -1.62 -13.08 -5.92
N VAL A 52 -1.29 -12.14 -6.80
CA VAL A 52 -0.23 -11.16 -6.62
C VAL A 52 -0.76 -9.74 -6.81
N GLY A 53 -0.36 -8.82 -5.93
CA GLY A 53 -0.67 -7.40 -6.09
C GLY A 53 0.53 -6.51 -5.83
N ILE A 54 0.34 -5.23 -6.14
CA ILE A 54 1.39 -4.20 -6.08
C ILE A 54 1.06 -3.11 -5.08
N VAL A 55 2.07 -2.32 -4.78
CA VAL A 55 1.95 -1.07 -4.02
C VAL A 55 2.29 0.10 -4.94
N LEU A 56 1.50 1.17 -4.89
CA LEU A 56 1.86 2.47 -5.48
C LEU A 56 1.92 3.56 -4.41
N GLN A 57 2.72 4.58 -4.66
CA GLN A 57 3.12 5.59 -3.67
C GLN A 57 2.73 6.98 -4.14
N SER A 58 1.76 7.62 -3.49
CA SER A 58 1.20 8.90 -3.96
C SER A 58 2.18 10.07 -3.92
N TYR A 59 3.30 9.97 -3.23
CA TYR A 59 4.31 11.04 -3.25
C TYR A 59 5.14 11.11 -4.53
N LEU A 60 5.12 10.13 -5.43
CA LEU A 60 5.95 10.14 -6.64
C LEU A 60 5.19 10.75 -7.81
N TYR A 61 5.85 11.63 -8.57
CA TYR A 61 5.22 12.24 -9.76
C TYR A 61 4.84 11.21 -10.83
N ARG A 62 5.57 10.10 -10.91
CA ARG A 62 5.35 9.03 -11.90
C ARG A 62 4.10 8.19 -11.64
N THR A 63 3.54 8.22 -10.43
CA THR A 63 2.58 7.19 -9.98
C THR A 63 1.24 7.21 -10.71
N GLU A 64 0.73 8.38 -11.12
CA GLU A 64 -0.49 8.43 -11.93
C GLU A 64 -0.28 7.72 -13.27
N LYS A 65 0.84 7.99 -13.95
CA LYS A 65 1.20 7.31 -15.20
C LYS A 65 1.34 5.80 -14.99
N ASP A 66 2.05 5.38 -13.93
CA ASP A 66 2.21 3.96 -13.62
C ASP A 66 0.85 3.27 -13.37
N LEU A 67 -0.07 3.94 -12.67
CA LEU A 67 -1.43 3.44 -12.43
C LEU A 67 -2.18 3.24 -13.75
N LEU A 68 -2.15 4.24 -14.64
CA LEU A 68 -2.81 4.19 -15.94
C LEU A 68 -2.22 3.07 -16.82
N ASP A 69 -0.90 2.94 -16.85
CA ASP A 69 -0.19 1.88 -17.59
C ASP A 69 -0.49 0.46 -17.06
N LEU A 70 -0.92 0.34 -15.80
CA LEU A 70 -1.28 -0.93 -15.18
C LEU A 70 -2.75 -1.30 -15.35
N LEU A 71 -3.64 -0.40 -15.81
CA LEU A 71 -5.07 -0.67 -15.96
C LEU A 71 -5.39 -1.96 -16.76
N PRO A 72 -4.69 -2.29 -17.86
CA PRO A 72 -4.94 -3.54 -18.60
C PRO A 72 -4.77 -4.81 -17.75
N TYR A 73 -3.94 -4.75 -16.70
CA TYR A 73 -3.70 -5.87 -15.80
C TYR A 73 -4.77 -5.98 -14.71
N ARG A 74 -5.64 -4.98 -14.51
CA ARG A 74 -6.63 -4.93 -13.41
C ARG A 74 -5.99 -5.19 -12.04
N PRO A 75 -4.96 -4.41 -11.64
CA PRO A 75 -4.16 -4.75 -10.48
C PRO A 75 -4.98 -4.68 -9.19
N ASN A 76 -4.77 -5.65 -8.29
CA ASN A 76 -5.08 -5.46 -6.89
C ASN A 76 -4.04 -4.48 -6.33
N LEU A 77 -4.47 -3.27 -5.97
CA LEU A 77 -3.61 -2.14 -5.62
C LEU A 77 -3.62 -1.90 -4.12
N ARG A 78 -2.45 -1.77 -3.49
CA ARG A 78 -2.30 -1.10 -2.19
C ARG A 78 -1.78 0.32 -2.45
N LEU A 79 -2.50 1.32 -1.97
CA LEU A 79 -2.09 2.72 -2.08
C LEU A 79 -1.52 3.22 -0.76
N VAL A 80 -0.28 3.71 -0.79
CA VAL A 80 0.42 4.34 0.34
C VAL A 80 0.83 5.77 -0.03
N LYS A 81 1.18 6.60 0.97
CA LYS A 81 1.82 7.90 0.68
C LYS A 81 3.25 7.74 0.15
N GLY A 82 3.97 6.74 0.62
CA GLY A 82 5.42 6.58 0.43
C GLY A 82 6.17 6.69 1.76
N ALA A 83 7.24 5.90 1.92
CA ALA A 83 7.98 5.76 3.18
C ALA A 83 9.43 6.25 3.13
N TYR A 84 10.01 6.33 1.92
CA TYR A 84 11.41 6.66 1.73
C TYR A 84 11.65 8.17 1.69
N ARG A 85 12.91 8.58 1.84
CA ARG A 85 13.35 9.96 1.64
C ARG A 85 13.75 10.13 0.18
N GLU A 86 12.84 10.66 -0.62
CA GLU A 86 13.03 10.86 -2.05
C GLU A 86 13.43 12.31 -2.37
N PRO A 87 14.29 12.52 -3.38
CA PRO A 87 14.66 13.86 -3.81
C PRO A 87 13.47 14.59 -4.48
N LYS A 88 13.47 15.92 -4.44
CA LYS A 88 12.36 16.76 -4.94
C LYS A 88 12.10 16.61 -6.44
N GLU A 89 13.08 16.09 -7.17
CA GLU A 89 13.06 15.82 -8.61
C GLU A 89 12.14 14.65 -8.96
N VAL A 90 11.88 13.73 -8.02
CA VAL A 90 11.04 12.54 -8.27
C VAL A 90 9.79 12.48 -7.40
N ALA A 91 9.73 13.27 -6.31
CA ALA A 91 8.65 13.22 -5.34
C ALA A 91 8.19 14.59 -4.84
N PHE A 92 6.88 14.72 -4.65
CA PHE A 92 6.26 15.82 -3.92
C PHE A 92 6.88 15.94 -2.52
N GLN A 93 7.30 17.14 -2.15
CA GLN A 93 7.82 17.43 -0.81
C GLN A 93 6.74 18.04 0.11
N ASP A 94 5.73 18.69 -0.48
CA ASP A 94 4.60 19.23 0.27
C ASP A 94 3.60 18.13 0.61
N LYS A 95 3.38 17.92 1.91
CA LYS A 95 2.40 16.95 2.42
C LYS A 95 0.98 17.18 1.92
N ARG A 96 0.58 18.44 1.67
CA ARG A 96 -0.74 18.75 1.13
C ARG A 96 -0.90 18.19 -0.27
N LEU A 97 0.15 18.27 -1.09
CA LEU A 97 0.18 17.66 -2.43
C LEU A 97 0.19 16.14 -2.33
N ILE A 98 0.99 15.54 -1.44
CA ILE A 98 1.00 14.09 -1.23
C ILE A 98 -0.38 13.56 -0.80
N ASP A 99 -1.06 14.27 0.11
CA ASP A 99 -2.40 13.94 0.60
C ASP A 99 -3.46 14.09 -0.51
N ALA A 100 -3.37 15.16 -1.31
CA ALA A 100 -4.25 15.39 -2.46
C ALA A 100 -4.06 14.29 -3.50
N GLU A 101 -2.82 13.94 -3.82
CA GLU A 101 -2.46 12.90 -4.78
C GLU A 101 -2.93 11.52 -4.30
N TYR A 102 -2.83 11.24 -3.00
CA TYR A 102 -3.35 10.00 -2.41
C TYR A 102 -4.85 9.85 -2.67
N LEU A 103 -5.62 10.91 -2.47
CA LEU A 103 -7.06 10.90 -2.74
C LEU A 103 -7.35 10.85 -4.24
N HIS A 104 -6.58 11.59 -5.05
CA HIS A 104 -6.72 11.60 -6.50
C HIS A 104 -6.56 10.17 -7.07
N LEU A 105 -5.42 9.54 -6.82
CA LEU A 105 -5.10 8.19 -7.29
C LEU A 105 -6.08 7.14 -6.74
N GLY A 106 -6.45 7.26 -5.46
CA GLY A 106 -7.43 6.37 -4.84
C GLY A 106 -8.79 6.43 -5.51
N LYS A 107 -9.29 7.64 -5.76
CA LYS A 107 -10.57 7.87 -6.45
C LYS A 107 -10.49 7.45 -7.91
N LEU A 108 -9.37 7.71 -8.59
CA LEU A 108 -9.12 7.27 -9.95
C LEU A 108 -9.19 5.75 -10.05
N ALA A 109 -8.41 5.02 -9.25
CA ALA A 109 -8.39 3.56 -9.24
C ALA A 109 -9.78 2.95 -8.95
N LEU A 110 -10.53 3.53 -8.01
CA LEU A 110 -11.90 3.10 -7.72
C LEU A 110 -12.88 3.32 -8.89
N ARG A 111 -12.80 4.46 -9.59
CA ARG A 111 -13.64 4.72 -10.78
C ARG A 111 -13.31 3.78 -11.93
N GLU A 112 -12.04 3.41 -12.07
CA GLU A 112 -11.60 2.39 -13.01
C GLU A 112 -12.02 0.97 -12.59
N GLY A 113 -12.66 0.79 -11.43
CA GLY A 113 -13.16 -0.48 -10.93
C GLY A 113 -12.06 -1.42 -10.40
N LEU A 114 -10.92 -0.86 -9.99
CA LEU A 114 -9.85 -1.64 -9.36
C LEU A 114 -10.18 -1.91 -7.89
N TYR A 115 -9.70 -3.05 -7.39
CA TYR A 115 -9.68 -3.29 -5.95
C TYR A 115 -8.55 -2.47 -5.30
N VAL A 116 -8.89 -1.67 -4.29
CA VAL A 116 -7.93 -0.76 -3.62
C VAL A 116 -7.84 -1.02 -2.12
N ALA A 117 -6.65 -1.33 -1.64
CA ALA A 117 -6.30 -1.32 -0.23
C ALA A 117 -5.71 0.05 0.16
N PHE A 118 -6.49 0.86 0.89
CA PHE A 118 -6.07 2.15 1.41
C PHE A 118 -5.20 1.97 2.65
N ALA A 119 -3.88 1.93 2.45
CA ALA A 119 -2.89 1.77 3.50
C ALA A 119 -2.47 3.14 4.08
N THR A 120 -3.27 3.64 5.04
CA THR A 120 -3.06 4.94 5.69
C THR A 120 -3.60 4.94 7.12
N HIS A 121 -2.97 5.71 8.00
CA HIS A 121 -3.45 5.99 9.36
C HIS A 121 -4.08 7.38 9.49
N ASP A 122 -4.08 8.19 8.43
CA ASP A 122 -4.58 9.56 8.44
C ASP A 122 -6.12 9.58 8.53
N PRO A 123 -6.70 10.05 9.64
CA PRO A 123 -8.15 10.03 9.82
C PRO A 123 -8.89 10.88 8.78
N ARG A 124 -8.27 11.94 8.24
CA ARG A 124 -8.89 12.80 7.22
C ARG A 124 -9.04 12.05 5.91
N LEU A 125 -7.99 11.32 5.51
CA LEU A 125 -8.01 10.52 4.29
C LEU A 125 -8.98 9.35 4.40
N ILE A 126 -9.00 8.66 5.54
CA ILE A 126 -9.96 7.59 5.82
C ILE A 126 -11.40 8.13 5.72
N ALA A 127 -11.69 9.24 6.39
CA ALA A 127 -13.03 9.86 6.35
C ALA A 127 -13.45 10.24 4.93
N GLU A 128 -12.55 10.81 4.13
CA GLU A 128 -12.86 11.19 2.75
C GLU A 128 -13.07 9.97 1.84
N VAL A 129 -12.29 8.89 2.02
CA VAL A 129 -12.51 7.63 1.28
C VAL A 129 -13.88 7.04 1.63
N LYS A 130 -14.26 7.01 2.91
CA LYS A 130 -15.60 6.55 3.34
C LYS A 130 -16.71 7.39 2.69
N ARG A 131 -16.63 8.72 2.80
CA ARG A 131 -17.61 9.64 2.23
C ARG A 131 -17.73 9.47 0.72
N TYR A 132 -16.60 9.36 0.02
CA TYR A 132 -16.56 9.20 -1.43
C TYR A 132 -17.18 7.87 -1.90
N THR A 133 -16.81 6.77 -1.24
CA THR A 133 -17.30 5.42 -1.58
C THR A 133 -18.79 5.27 -1.31
N GLU A 134 -19.29 5.82 -0.20
CA GLU A 134 -20.73 5.88 0.11
C GLU A 134 -21.51 6.71 -0.92
N ALA A 135 -21.01 7.90 -1.27
CA ALA A 135 -21.67 8.78 -2.23
C ALA A 135 -21.78 8.17 -3.65
N LEU A 136 -20.83 7.32 -4.04
CA LEU A 136 -20.83 6.64 -5.33
C LEU A 136 -21.40 5.21 -5.28
N GLY A 137 -21.88 4.75 -4.13
CA GLY A 137 -22.39 3.40 -3.97
C GLY A 137 -21.35 2.31 -4.25
N ILE A 138 -20.06 2.58 -3.99
CA ILE A 138 -18.99 1.59 -4.18
C ILE A 138 -19.15 0.50 -3.12
N PRO A 139 -19.23 -0.79 -3.51
CA PRO A 139 -19.40 -1.88 -2.56
C PRO A 139 -18.19 -2.00 -1.64
N ARG A 140 -18.42 -2.43 -0.39
CA ARG A 140 -17.37 -2.56 0.62
C ARG A 140 -16.37 -3.66 0.30
N GLU A 141 -16.75 -4.58 -0.58
CA GLU A 141 -15.90 -5.63 -1.14
C GLU A 141 -14.96 -5.09 -2.24
N GLY A 142 -15.19 -3.87 -2.73
CA GLY A 142 -14.35 -3.20 -3.73
C GLY A 142 -13.09 -2.55 -3.16
N PHE A 143 -12.98 -2.42 -1.83
CA PHE A 143 -11.82 -1.80 -1.18
C PHE A 143 -11.64 -2.25 0.27
N GLU A 144 -10.49 -1.94 0.85
CA GLU A 144 -10.22 -2.20 2.27
C GLU A 144 -9.32 -1.12 2.88
N PHE A 145 -9.31 -1.05 4.21
CA PHE A 145 -8.36 -0.22 4.96
C PHE A 145 -7.23 -1.07 5.54
N GLN A 146 -6.00 -0.59 5.40
CA GLN A 146 -4.84 -1.26 5.98
C GLN A 146 -4.07 -0.33 6.90
N LEU A 147 -3.79 -0.81 8.11
CA LEU A 147 -3.05 -0.08 9.13
C LEU A 147 -1.92 -0.96 9.63
N LEU A 148 -0.84 -0.35 10.13
CA LEU A 148 0.22 -1.09 10.81
C LEU A 148 -0.29 -1.69 12.12
N TYR A 149 0.18 -2.89 12.43
CA TYR A 149 -0.05 -3.52 13.72
C TYR A 149 0.41 -2.61 14.88
N GLY A 150 -0.41 -2.52 15.93
CA GLY A 150 -0.17 -1.65 17.09
C GLY A 150 -0.48 -0.17 16.89
N VAL A 151 -0.69 0.30 15.66
CA VAL A 151 -0.93 1.73 15.38
C VAL A 151 -2.41 2.01 15.21
N ARG A 152 -2.98 2.86 16.08
CA ARG A 152 -4.40 3.20 16.16
C ARG A 152 -5.33 1.96 16.19
N PRO A 153 -5.13 1.01 17.13
CA PRO A 153 -5.91 -0.24 17.18
C PRO A 153 -7.43 0.01 17.32
N GLU A 154 -7.84 1.06 18.04
CA GLU A 154 -9.26 1.42 18.15
C GLU A 154 -9.86 1.90 16.83
N ALA A 155 -9.08 2.56 15.97
CA ALA A 155 -9.54 2.91 14.62
C ALA A 155 -9.72 1.66 13.74
N GLN A 156 -8.85 0.65 13.88
CA GLN A 156 -8.98 -0.63 13.19
C GLN A 156 -10.28 -1.34 13.60
N LYS A 157 -10.55 -1.42 14.91
CA LYS A 157 -11.78 -2.00 15.46
C LYS A 157 -13.02 -1.22 15.04
N SER A 158 -12.98 0.11 15.05
CA SER A 158 -14.10 0.97 14.62
C SER A 158 -14.46 0.70 13.16
N LEU A 159 -13.49 0.75 12.25
CA LEU A 159 -13.71 0.49 10.84
C LEU A 159 -14.30 -0.91 10.59
N ALA A 160 -13.82 -1.92 11.32
CA ALA A 160 -14.36 -3.27 11.22
C ALA A 160 -15.82 -3.36 11.73
N ARG A 161 -16.15 -2.69 12.84
CA ARG A 161 -17.54 -2.61 13.37
C ARG A 161 -18.49 -1.88 12.43
N GLU A 162 -17.98 -0.89 11.71
CA GLU A 162 -18.72 -0.21 10.65
C GLU A 162 -18.93 -1.09 9.41
N GLY A 163 -18.25 -2.25 9.36
CA GLY A 163 -18.38 -3.29 8.34
C GLY A 163 -17.45 -3.12 7.14
N TYR A 164 -16.36 -2.35 7.27
CA TYR A 164 -15.30 -2.33 6.28
C TYR A 164 -14.37 -3.52 6.44
N THR A 165 -13.76 -3.97 5.34
CA THR A 165 -12.61 -4.89 5.41
C THR A 165 -11.40 -4.13 5.97
N VAL A 166 -10.80 -4.66 7.04
CA VAL A 166 -9.64 -4.05 7.71
C VAL A 166 -8.54 -5.08 7.87
N ARG A 167 -7.29 -4.71 7.56
CA ARG A 167 -6.10 -5.55 7.85
C ARG A 167 -5.06 -4.79 8.66
N ALA A 168 -4.48 -5.49 9.62
CA ALA A 168 -3.26 -5.06 10.30
C ALA A 168 -2.03 -5.63 9.58
N TYR A 169 -1.05 -4.80 9.22
CA TYR A 169 0.24 -5.26 8.70
C TYR A 169 1.13 -5.66 9.89
N VAL A 170 1.37 -6.97 10.03
CA VAL A 170 2.06 -7.58 11.18
C VAL A 170 3.47 -8.01 10.77
N PRO A 171 4.51 -7.19 11.04
CA PRO A 171 5.90 -7.65 10.86
C PRO A 171 6.26 -8.68 11.93
N TYR A 172 7.07 -9.68 11.57
CA TYR A 172 7.61 -10.69 12.48
C TYR A 172 9.03 -11.10 12.07
N GLY A 173 9.78 -11.72 12.97
CA GLY A 173 11.13 -12.21 12.71
C GLY A 173 12.19 -11.66 13.67
N ARG A 174 13.42 -12.16 13.53
CA ARG A 174 14.54 -11.82 14.43
C ARG A 174 15.04 -10.38 14.27
N ASP A 175 14.85 -9.78 13.09
CA ASP A 175 15.34 -8.43 12.75
C ASP A 175 14.33 -7.30 13.08
N TRP A 176 13.55 -7.47 14.16
CA TRP A 176 12.50 -6.51 14.53
C TRP A 176 13.07 -5.15 14.97
N TYR A 177 14.26 -5.14 15.59
CA TYR A 177 14.85 -3.91 16.14
C TYR A 177 15.35 -2.95 15.05
N PRO A 178 16.12 -3.39 14.03
CA PRO A 178 16.46 -2.52 12.90
C PRO A 178 15.25 -2.07 12.08
N TYR A 179 14.23 -2.93 11.93
CA TYR A 179 12.96 -2.56 11.31
C TYR A 179 12.27 -1.41 12.05
N LEU A 180 12.12 -1.52 13.37
CA LEU A 180 11.49 -0.49 14.20
C LEU A 180 12.31 0.80 14.19
N THR A 181 13.63 0.69 14.24
CA THR A 181 14.55 1.85 14.22
C THR A 181 14.45 2.62 12.91
N ARG A 182 14.37 1.94 11.75
CA ARG A 182 14.11 2.58 10.45
C ARG A 182 12.77 3.30 10.41
N ARG A 183 11.70 2.64 10.88
CA ARG A 183 10.35 3.23 10.99
C ARG A 183 10.32 4.52 11.83
N ILE A 184 11.13 4.56 12.89
CA ILE A 184 11.31 5.71 13.77
C ILE A 184 12.14 6.81 13.09
N ALA A 185 13.24 6.45 12.44
CA ALA A 185 14.19 7.40 11.85
C ALA A 185 13.71 8.01 10.52
N GLU A 186 12.91 7.28 9.73
CA GLU A 186 12.43 7.72 8.42
C GLU A 186 11.46 8.91 8.53
N ARG A 187 10.62 8.96 9.57
CA ARG A 187 9.76 10.12 9.88
C ARG A 187 9.61 10.33 11.40
N PRO A 188 10.23 11.37 11.98
CA PRO A 188 10.06 11.72 13.40
C PRO A 188 8.59 11.99 13.81
N GLU A 189 7.72 12.29 12.86
CA GLU A 189 6.28 12.45 13.11
C GLU A 189 5.57 11.12 13.36
N ASN A 190 6.07 10.03 12.77
CA ASN A 190 5.62 8.67 13.11
C ASN A 190 6.08 8.27 14.51
N LEU A 191 7.15 8.88 15.03
CA LEU A 191 7.64 8.67 16.40
C LEU A 191 6.58 9.08 17.43
N PHE A 192 5.92 10.23 17.24
CA PHE A 192 4.83 10.67 18.11
C PHE A 192 3.63 9.71 18.07
N LEU A 193 3.33 9.12 16.90
CA LEU A 193 2.25 8.15 16.72
C LEU A 193 2.55 6.81 17.43
N VAL A 194 3.79 6.32 17.31
CA VAL A 194 4.24 5.07 17.94
C VAL A 194 4.46 5.23 19.45
N LEU A 195 5.09 6.32 19.89
CA LEU A 195 5.27 6.62 21.33
C LEU A 195 3.94 6.80 22.06
N ARG A 196 2.95 7.48 21.45
CA ARG A 196 1.59 7.57 22.04
C ARG A 196 0.90 6.21 22.15
N SER A 197 1.11 5.29 21.21
CA SER A 197 0.53 3.95 21.31
C SER A 197 1.18 3.07 22.38
N LEU A 198 2.44 3.35 22.76
CA LEU A 198 3.14 2.62 23.82
C LEU A 198 2.88 3.18 25.23
N LEU A 199 2.57 4.47 25.33
CA LEU A 199 2.31 5.16 26.62
C LEU A 199 0.82 5.27 26.97
N GLY A 200 -0.08 4.87 26.06
CA GLY A 200 -1.54 4.90 26.25
C GLY A 200 -2.18 3.52 26.39
N GLY A 201 -1.42 2.54 26.88
CA GLY A 201 -1.95 1.25 27.35
C GLY A 201 -2.50 1.37 28.77
#